data_AF-A0A377IQP3-F1
#
_entry.id   AF-A0A377IQP3-F1
#
_cell.length_a   1.000
_cell.length_b   1.000
_cell.length_c   1.000
_cell.angle_alpha   90.00
_cell.angle_beta   90.00
_cell.angle_gamma   90.00
#
_symmetry.space_group_name_H-M   'P 1'
#
loop_
_entity.id
_entity.type
_entity.pdbx_description
1 polymer ?
#
loop_
_entity_poly.entity_id
_entity_poly.type
_entity_poly.pdbx_seq_one_letter_code
_entity_poly.pdbx_strand_id
1 'polypeptide(L)'
;MQSLWIYPEDTEVLGVACKSLLKALKPRYQKIALFSPISGGCEGFGECESLSSLEVHSAIDKQKALELVSITQEELLFETILKRYDELQSVHDFVVCLGYAPKFFLNALLDLNTILAKHLNAPMVAVAQTSLESLKAMHSHILKKEAPFAVGLFAGEMLEKPHFLSASLCKGELEASVIESVLQTKSKIITPLAFQRSLEKKAKKQIKKVVLPESEDERILKAAHRLSAMGAVGLILLGDKEAINSQAKNLNLNLENIEIIDPNTSHYKEEFAKSLYELRKSKGLSEQEAERLALDKTYFATMLVHLGYAHAMVSGVNHTTADTIRPALQIIKTKPGVSLVSSVFLMCLDTQVFVFGDCAIIPNPSPKELAEIATTSAQTAKQFNIAPKVALLSYATGNSAQGEMIDKINEALTIAQKLDPQLEIDGPLQFDASIDKGVAKKKMPNSQVAGQASVFIFPDLNAGNIAYKAVQRSAKAVAIGPILQGLNKPINDLSRGALVEDIINTVLISAIQAQDY
;
A
#
# COMPACT_ATOMS: atom_id res chain seq x y z
N MET A 1 8.07 -14.07 12.90
CA MET A 1 8.73 -12.77 12.63
C MET A 1 9.96 -13.09 11.79
N GLN A 2 10.24 -12.33 10.73
CA GLN A 2 11.37 -12.62 9.82
C GLN A 2 12.54 -11.65 10.01
N SER A 3 12.43 -10.69 10.94
CA SER A 3 13.49 -9.73 11.23
C SER A 3 13.32 -9.00 12.55
N LEU A 4 14.40 -8.36 13.01
CA LEU A 4 14.44 -7.43 14.14
C LEU A 4 15.30 -6.23 13.78
N TRP A 5 15.01 -5.07 14.37
CA TRP A 5 15.83 -3.87 14.25
C TRP A 5 16.49 -3.54 15.59
N ILE A 6 17.82 -3.64 15.68
CA ILE A 6 18.54 -3.21 16.87
C ILE A 6 18.71 -1.69 16.80
N TYR A 7 18.11 -0.96 17.72
CA TYR A 7 18.30 0.48 17.86
C TYR A 7 19.23 0.74 19.06
N PRO A 8 20.52 1.04 18.81
CA PRO A 8 21.49 1.19 19.87
C PRO A 8 21.65 2.64 20.33
N GLU A 9 21.95 2.83 21.62
CA GLU A 9 22.43 4.10 22.18
C GLU A 9 23.82 4.47 21.61
N ASP A 10 24.71 3.48 21.46
CA ASP A 10 26.04 3.62 20.86
C ASP A 10 26.53 2.32 20.19
N THR A 11 27.67 2.40 19.50
CA THR A 11 28.22 1.29 18.72
C THR A 11 28.71 0.11 19.58
N GLU A 12 29.15 0.35 20.82
CA GLU A 12 29.62 -0.70 21.72
C GLU A 12 28.45 -1.61 22.13
N VAL A 13 27.35 -0.97 22.53
CA VAL A 13 26.12 -1.64 22.95
C VAL A 13 25.45 -2.41 21.81
N LEU A 14 25.57 -1.92 20.57
CA LEU A 14 25.10 -2.62 19.38
C LEU A 14 25.73 -4.03 19.26
N GLY A 15 27.04 -4.13 19.49
CA GLY A 15 27.78 -5.40 19.43
C GLY A 15 27.32 -6.39 20.51
N VAL A 16 27.18 -5.92 21.75
CA VAL A 16 26.72 -6.73 22.89
C VAL A 16 25.32 -7.29 22.65
N ALA A 17 24.39 -6.44 22.20
CA ALA A 17 23.02 -6.86 21.90
C ALA A 17 22.97 -7.83 20.72
N CYS A 18 23.68 -7.55 19.63
CA CYS A 18 23.68 -8.43 18.47
C CYS A 18 24.21 -9.83 18.81
N LYS A 19 25.32 -9.92 19.55
CA LYS A 19 25.87 -11.21 20.00
C LYS A 19 24.87 -12.00 20.83
N SER A 20 24.21 -11.33 21.78
CA SER A 20 23.23 -11.95 22.68
C SER A 20 22.00 -12.46 21.89
N LEU A 21 21.50 -11.64 20.96
CA LEU A 21 20.39 -12.01 20.07
C LEU A 21 20.76 -13.15 19.13
N LEU A 22 21.94 -13.13 18.51
CA LEU A 22 22.39 -14.22 17.64
C LEU A 22 22.51 -15.54 18.40
N LYS A 23 23.01 -15.53 19.65
CA LYS A 23 23.03 -16.72 20.51
C LYS A 23 21.62 -17.28 20.73
N ALA A 24 20.63 -16.41 20.91
CA ALA A 24 19.22 -16.78 21.07
C ALA A 24 18.54 -17.28 19.77
N LEU A 25 18.96 -16.74 18.62
CA LEU A 25 18.38 -17.02 17.31
C LEU A 25 18.96 -18.27 16.63
N LYS A 26 20.27 -18.55 16.78
CA LYS A 26 20.96 -19.68 16.15
C LYS A 26 20.30 -21.06 16.36
N PRO A 27 19.72 -21.37 17.55
CA PRO A 27 19.00 -22.62 17.74
C PRO A 27 17.68 -22.73 16.96
N ARG A 28 17.14 -21.62 16.48
CA ARG A 28 15.79 -21.51 15.88
C ARG A 28 15.80 -21.25 14.37
N TYR A 29 16.88 -20.65 13.85
CA TYR A 29 17.00 -20.27 12.45
C TYR A 29 18.32 -20.77 11.88
N GLN A 30 18.28 -21.33 10.67
CA GLN A 30 19.47 -21.88 10.02
C GLN A 30 20.25 -20.81 9.26
N LYS A 31 19.56 -19.91 8.56
CA LYS A 31 20.17 -18.83 7.78
C LYS A 31 19.80 -17.47 8.37
N ILE A 32 20.76 -16.85 9.06
CA ILE A 32 20.61 -15.52 9.65
C ILE A 32 21.50 -14.54 8.90
N ALA A 33 20.93 -13.45 8.39
CA ALA A 33 21.67 -12.34 7.81
C ALA A 33 21.84 -11.20 8.83
N LEU A 34 23.00 -10.55 8.78
CA LEU A 34 23.20 -9.23 9.40
C LEU A 34 23.06 -8.16 8.32
N PHE A 35 22.21 -7.17 8.55
CA PHE A 35 21.94 -6.12 7.57
C PHE A 35 22.14 -4.75 8.20
N SER A 36 23.14 -4.01 7.74
CA SER A 36 23.35 -2.59 8.04
C SER A 36 22.97 -1.80 6.79
N PRO A 37 21.76 -1.19 6.72
CA PRO A 37 21.25 -0.63 5.46
C PRO A 37 22.20 0.35 4.76
N ILE A 38 22.89 1.18 5.54
CA ILE A 38 23.87 2.17 5.14
C ILE A 38 25.20 1.76 5.75
N SER A 39 26.22 1.52 4.92
CA SER A 39 27.53 1.08 5.41
C SER A 39 28.23 2.16 6.25
N GLY A 40 29.15 1.73 7.12
CA GLY A 40 29.87 2.61 8.06
C GLY A 40 29.14 2.83 9.40
N GLY A 41 27.85 2.47 9.50
CA GLY A 41 27.07 2.57 10.73
C GLY A 41 27.54 1.69 11.89
N CYS A 42 28.37 0.70 11.57
CA CYS A 42 28.84 -0.34 12.47
C CYS A 42 30.38 -0.45 12.47
N GLU A 43 31.10 0.65 12.19
CA GLU A 43 32.57 0.66 12.31
C GLU A 43 33.00 0.22 13.73
N GLY A 44 33.92 -0.74 13.83
CA GLY A 44 34.34 -1.38 15.10
C GLY A 44 33.54 -2.63 15.50
N PHE A 45 32.43 -2.95 14.82
CA PHE A 45 31.59 -4.12 15.11
C PHE A 45 32.30 -5.47 14.86
N GLY A 46 33.32 -5.49 13.99
CA GLY A 46 34.08 -6.69 13.60
C GLY A 46 35.20 -7.11 14.55
N GLU A 47 35.55 -6.32 15.57
CA GLU A 47 36.62 -6.67 16.53
C GLU A 47 36.17 -7.70 17.59
N CYS A 48 34.90 -8.10 17.58
CA CYS A 48 34.38 -9.15 18.46
C CYS A 48 34.60 -10.54 17.84
N GLU A 49 35.52 -11.33 18.40
CA GLU A 49 35.99 -12.63 17.89
C GLU A 49 34.88 -13.60 17.40
N SER A 50 33.68 -13.56 17.99
CA SER A 50 32.56 -14.44 17.67
C SER A 50 31.66 -14.02 16.49
N LEU A 51 31.83 -12.79 15.97
CA LEU A 51 31.03 -12.23 14.86
C LEU A 51 31.78 -12.25 13.51
N SER A 52 33.08 -12.53 13.53
CA SER A 52 33.99 -12.55 12.38
C SER A 52 33.57 -13.50 11.24
N SER A 53 32.70 -14.49 11.51
CA SER A 53 32.24 -15.48 10.53
C SER A 53 30.92 -15.09 9.82
N LEU A 54 30.24 -14.02 10.22
CA LEU A 54 28.97 -13.58 9.62
C LEU A 54 29.20 -12.34 8.77
N GLU A 55 28.91 -12.44 7.47
CA GLU A 55 28.97 -11.31 6.55
C GLU A 55 27.90 -10.28 6.91
N VAL A 56 28.31 -9.01 7.02
CA VAL A 56 27.37 -7.88 7.20
C VAL A 56 27.03 -7.34 5.82
N HIS A 57 25.77 -7.42 5.44
CA HIS A 57 25.29 -6.88 4.18
C HIS A 57 24.87 -5.42 4.32
N SER A 58 25.10 -4.63 3.27
CA SER A 58 24.62 -3.25 3.15
C SER A 58 23.94 -3.00 1.82
N ALA A 59 23.12 -1.96 1.74
CA ALA A 59 22.44 -1.55 0.51
C ALA A 59 23.13 -0.39 -0.20
N ILE A 60 23.67 0.55 0.57
CA ILE A 60 24.25 1.80 0.07
C ILE A 60 25.37 2.26 1.00
N ASP A 61 26.36 2.99 0.48
CA ASP A 61 27.38 3.60 1.30
C ASP A 61 26.94 4.93 1.93
N LYS A 62 27.61 5.32 3.02
CA LYS A 62 27.30 6.54 3.78
C LYS A 62 27.35 7.80 2.93
N GLN A 63 28.34 7.93 2.05
CA GLN A 63 28.54 9.13 1.24
C GLN A 63 27.39 9.28 0.24
N LYS A 64 27.03 8.19 -0.44
CA LYS A 64 25.90 8.20 -1.38
C LYS A 64 24.57 8.42 -0.67
N ALA A 65 24.36 7.85 0.52
CA ALA A 65 23.17 8.12 1.31
C ALA A 65 23.04 9.61 1.68
N LEU A 66 24.13 10.24 2.11
CA LEU A 66 24.17 11.68 2.39
C LEU A 66 23.93 12.53 1.15
N GLU A 67 24.46 12.11 -0.01
CA GLU A 67 24.22 12.78 -1.29
C GLU A 67 22.73 12.77 -1.63
N LEU A 68 22.09 11.59 -1.60
CA LEU A 68 20.66 11.44 -1.89
C LEU A 68 19.78 12.29 -0.97
N VAL A 69 20.09 12.32 0.33
CA VAL A 69 19.39 13.16 1.30
C VAL A 69 19.59 14.64 0.98
N SER A 70 20.80 15.07 0.62
CA SER A 70 21.09 16.48 0.34
C SER A 70 20.39 17.02 -0.92
N ILE A 71 20.09 16.15 -1.89
CA ILE A 71 19.32 16.48 -3.10
C ILE A 71 17.82 16.14 -2.96
N THR A 72 17.31 15.90 -1.75
CA THR A 72 15.90 15.58 -1.45
C THR A 72 15.36 14.30 -2.13
N GLN A 73 16.24 13.34 -2.42
CA GLN A 73 15.91 12.03 -2.99
C GLN A 73 15.90 10.91 -1.92
N GLU A 74 15.26 11.18 -0.78
CA GLU A 74 15.14 10.21 0.31
C GLU A 74 14.36 8.94 -0.11
N GLU A 75 13.36 9.10 -0.98
CA GLU A 75 12.57 7.98 -1.49
C GLU A 75 13.46 6.95 -2.22
N LEU A 76 14.39 7.41 -3.07
CA LEU A 76 15.33 6.53 -3.77
C LEU A 76 16.29 5.82 -2.81
N LEU A 77 16.70 6.49 -1.73
CA LEU A 77 17.49 5.88 -0.66
C LEU A 77 16.71 4.73 -0.01
N PHE A 78 15.45 4.96 0.36
CA PHE A 78 14.61 3.93 0.99
C PHE A 78 14.25 2.79 0.04
N GLU A 79 13.96 3.08 -1.23
CA GLU A 79 13.73 2.07 -2.26
C GLU A 79 14.94 1.13 -2.43
N THR A 80 16.14 1.71 -2.47
CA THR A 80 17.40 0.96 -2.58
C THR A 80 17.60 0.04 -1.38
N ILE A 81 17.39 0.56 -0.17
CA ILE A 81 17.48 -0.21 1.08
C ILE A 81 16.48 -1.36 1.11
N LEU A 82 15.21 -1.08 0.81
CA LEU A 82 14.14 -2.07 0.82
C LEU A 82 14.39 -3.16 -0.23
N LYS A 83 14.97 -2.83 -1.39
CA LYS A 83 15.32 -3.81 -2.44
C LYS A 83 16.37 -4.78 -1.95
N ARG A 84 17.44 -4.27 -1.35
CA ARG A 84 18.46 -5.13 -0.78
C ARG A 84 17.90 -6.01 0.35
N TYR A 85 17.06 -5.45 1.20
CA TYR A 85 16.44 -6.19 2.29
C TYR A 85 15.54 -7.33 1.79
N ASP A 86 14.75 -7.10 0.74
CA ASP A 86 13.92 -8.13 0.11
C ASP A 86 14.74 -9.29 -0.47
N GLU A 87 15.87 -8.99 -1.10
CA GLU A 87 16.81 -10.01 -1.58
C GLU A 87 17.32 -10.87 -0.41
N LEU A 88 17.67 -10.26 0.72
CA LEU A 88 18.11 -10.98 1.90
C LEU A 88 17.01 -11.87 2.48
N GLN A 89 15.78 -11.37 2.59
CA GLN A 89 14.63 -12.14 3.07
C GLN A 89 14.26 -13.31 2.15
N SER A 90 14.65 -13.28 0.88
CA SER A 90 14.38 -14.38 -0.06
C SER A 90 15.30 -15.60 0.13
N VAL A 91 16.48 -15.40 0.74
CA VAL A 91 17.50 -16.45 0.90
C VAL A 91 17.83 -16.78 2.36
N HIS A 92 17.41 -15.92 3.31
CA HIS A 92 17.59 -16.11 4.75
C HIS A 92 16.25 -16.27 5.47
N ASP A 93 16.24 -17.08 6.53
CA ASP A 93 15.05 -17.32 7.35
C ASP A 93 14.82 -16.18 8.35
N PHE A 94 15.87 -15.41 8.66
CA PHE A 94 15.84 -14.30 9.59
C PHE A 94 16.87 -13.21 9.25
N VAL A 95 16.48 -11.94 9.36
CA VAL A 95 17.37 -10.78 9.15
C VAL A 95 17.48 -9.94 10.42
N VAL A 96 18.68 -9.79 10.96
CA VAL A 96 18.96 -8.84 12.05
C VAL A 96 19.43 -7.53 11.44
N CYS A 97 18.57 -6.51 11.50
CA CYS A 97 18.89 -5.16 11.05
C CYS A 97 19.67 -4.42 12.13
N LEU A 98 20.83 -3.90 11.76
CA LEU A 98 21.72 -3.12 12.62
C LEU A 98 21.41 -1.64 12.42
N GLY A 99 20.85 -1.01 13.46
CA GLY A 99 20.57 0.41 13.47
C GLY A 99 21.80 1.27 13.75
N TYR A 100 21.57 2.58 13.88
CA TYR A 100 22.62 3.58 13.97
C TYR A 100 22.59 4.31 15.31
N ALA A 101 23.76 4.56 15.88
CA ALA A 101 23.90 5.46 17.02
C ALA A 101 23.61 6.92 16.61
N PRO A 102 23.14 7.78 17.53
CA PRO A 102 22.80 9.18 17.21
C PRO A 102 23.95 9.99 16.58
N LYS A 103 25.21 9.65 16.90
CA LYS A 103 26.40 10.33 16.35
C LYS A 103 26.69 9.98 14.88
N PHE A 104 26.07 8.93 14.33
CA PHE A 104 26.40 8.43 13.00
C PHE A 104 26.08 9.45 11.90
N PHE A 105 24.94 10.12 12.02
CA PHE A 105 24.57 11.27 11.20
C PHE A 105 24.52 12.50 12.10
N LEU A 106 25.24 13.57 11.72
CA LEU A 106 25.24 14.87 12.40
C LEU A 106 23.88 15.57 12.24
N ASN A 107 22.82 14.98 12.78
CA ASN A 107 21.41 15.38 12.75
C ASN A 107 20.65 15.27 11.43
N ALA A 108 21.32 15.02 10.29
CA ALA A 108 20.66 14.92 8.98
C ALA A 108 19.57 13.82 8.91
N LEU A 109 19.66 12.81 9.77
CA LEU A 109 18.84 11.60 9.72
C LEU A 109 18.44 11.13 11.15
N LEU A 110 17.95 12.06 11.97
CA LEU A 110 17.62 11.81 13.40
C LEU A 110 16.63 10.66 13.61
N ASP A 111 15.61 10.55 12.76
CA ASP A 111 14.54 9.56 12.90
C ASP A 111 14.79 8.28 12.07
N LEU A 112 15.97 8.13 11.46
CA LEU A 112 16.23 7.08 10.48
C LEU A 112 15.97 5.67 10.99
N ASN A 113 16.33 5.39 12.24
CA ASN A 113 16.08 4.08 12.86
C ASN A 113 14.58 3.75 12.89
N THR A 114 13.73 4.70 13.30
CA THR A 114 12.29 4.46 13.40
C THR A 114 11.64 4.41 12.02
N ILE A 115 12.08 5.26 11.08
CA ILE A 115 11.61 5.26 9.68
C ILE A 115 11.92 3.92 8.99
N LEU A 116 13.18 3.48 9.05
CA LEU A 116 13.58 2.22 8.41
C LEU A 116 12.94 1.01 9.09
N ALA A 117 12.85 0.98 10.43
CA ALA A 117 12.16 -0.10 11.12
C ALA A 117 10.69 -0.25 10.68
N LYS A 118 9.98 0.88 10.44
CA LYS A 118 8.63 0.87 9.87
C LYS A 118 8.61 0.33 8.44
N HIS A 119 9.47 0.85 7.56
CA HIS A 119 9.54 0.42 6.17
C HIS A 119 9.86 -1.08 6.02
N LEU A 120 10.79 -1.59 6.83
CA LEU A 120 11.19 -3.00 6.83
C LEU A 120 10.22 -3.90 7.61
N ASN A 121 9.21 -3.31 8.26
CA ASN A 121 8.29 -3.96 9.19
C ASN A 121 9.03 -4.80 10.26
N ALA A 122 10.14 -4.26 10.78
CA ALA A 122 11.08 -4.93 11.67
C ALA A 122 10.91 -4.42 13.11
N PRO A 123 10.37 -5.22 14.05
CA PRO A 123 10.23 -4.82 15.44
C PRO A 123 11.56 -4.41 16.08
N MET A 124 11.54 -3.31 16.83
CA MET A 124 12.69 -2.63 17.37
C MET A 124 13.08 -3.17 18.75
N VAL A 125 14.35 -3.51 18.87
CA VAL A 125 15.04 -3.80 20.12
C VAL A 125 15.82 -2.53 20.50
N ALA A 126 15.29 -1.74 21.43
CA ALA A 126 16.02 -0.59 21.95
C ALA A 126 17.11 -1.07 22.89
N VAL A 127 18.33 -0.55 22.77
CA VAL A 127 19.45 -0.99 23.62
C VAL A 127 20.19 0.21 24.18
N ALA A 128 20.30 0.27 25.51
CA ALA A 128 20.99 1.33 26.22
C ALA A 128 21.95 0.77 27.27
N GLN A 129 22.99 1.51 27.60
CA GLN A 129 23.93 1.22 28.69
C GLN A 129 24.02 2.35 29.72
N THR A 130 23.85 3.60 29.31
CA THR A 130 24.19 4.75 30.16
C THR A 130 23.26 4.85 31.38
N SER A 131 21.97 4.67 31.17
CA SER A 131 20.96 4.72 32.24
C SER A 131 19.64 4.10 31.81
N LEU A 132 18.83 3.70 32.79
CA LEU A 132 17.46 3.27 32.54
C LEU A 132 16.58 4.38 31.95
N GLU A 133 16.86 5.65 32.28
CA GLU A 133 16.17 6.81 31.69
C GLU A 133 16.46 6.96 30.20
N SER A 134 17.68 6.64 29.75
CA SER A 134 18.02 6.58 28.33
C SER A 134 17.15 5.54 27.60
N LEU A 135 17.03 4.33 28.17
CA LEU A 135 16.17 3.29 27.61
C LEU A 135 14.69 3.71 27.56
N LYS A 136 14.18 4.35 28.62
CA LYS A 136 12.81 4.90 28.67
C LYS A 136 12.60 5.98 27.61
N ALA A 137 13.58 6.86 27.40
CA ALA A 137 13.54 7.90 26.37
C ALA A 137 13.51 7.31 24.96
N MET A 138 14.34 6.29 24.68
CA MET A 138 14.30 5.56 23.42
C MET A 138 12.95 4.90 23.18
N HIS A 139 12.40 4.20 24.18
CA HIS A 139 11.06 3.61 24.11
C HIS A 139 9.98 4.66 23.82
N SER A 140 9.99 5.79 24.53
CA SER A 140 9.06 6.90 24.29
C SER A 140 9.18 7.46 22.87
N HIS A 141 10.40 7.61 22.36
CA HIS A 141 10.66 8.05 21.00
C HIS A 141 10.10 7.08 19.96
N ILE A 142 10.35 5.77 20.12
CA ILE A 142 9.82 4.71 19.22
C ILE A 142 8.29 4.78 19.15
N LEU A 143 7.62 4.86 20.30
CA LEU A 143 6.16 4.94 20.36
C LEU A 143 5.61 6.24 19.75
N LYS A 144 6.27 7.38 20.01
CA LYS A 144 5.88 8.68 19.43
C LYS A 144 5.98 8.70 17.90
N LYS A 145 6.87 7.89 17.33
CA LYS A 145 7.07 7.73 15.89
C LYS A 145 6.26 6.58 15.29
N GLU A 146 5.41 5.95 16.10
CA GLU A 146 4.57 4.80 15.74
C GLU A 146 5.39 3.62 15.17
N ALA A 147 6.66 3.51 15.56
CA ALA A 147 7.52 2.43 15.13
C ALA A 147 7.28 1.17 15.97
N PRO A 148 7.49 -0.04 15.41
CA PRO A 148 7.09 -1.27 16.09
C PRO A 148 8.08 -1.58 17.21
N PHE A 149 7.70 -1.45 18.47
CA PHE A 149 8.55 -1.81 19.60
C PHE A 149 8.43 -3.29 19.96
N ALA A 150 9.57 -3.97 20.21
CA ALA A 150 9.61 -5.33 20.71
C ALA A 150 10.04 -5.38 22.19
N VAL A 151 11.24 -4.89 22.50
CA VAL A 151 11.83 -4.99 23.83
C VAL A 151 12.88 -3.90 24.06
N GLY A 152 13.06 -3.51 25.31
CA GLY A 152 14.18 -2.68 25.75
C GLY A 152 15.25 -3.53 26.43
N LEU A 153 16.49 -3.44 25.98
CA LEU A 153 17.62 -4.15 26.56
C LEU A 153 18.55 -3.17 27.26
N PHE A 154 18.90 -3.46 28.51
CA PHE A 154 19.86 -2.67 29.26
C PHE A 154 21.17 -3.43 29.40
N ALA A 155 22.27 -2.86 28.93
CA ALA A 155 23.62 -3.41 29.06
C ALA A 155 24.17 -3.16 30.46
N GLY A 156 23.63 -3.90 31.43
CA GLY A 156 23.96 -3.78 32.85
C GLY A 156 22.87 -4.41 33.71
N GLU A 157 23.03 -4.35 35.04
CA GLU A 157 21.98 -4.78 35.96
C GLU A 157 20.87 -3.72 36.06
N MET A 158 19.63 -4.15 35.83
CA MET A 158 18.45 -3.30 36.06
C MET A 158 17.97 -3.49 37.49
N LEU A 159 18.14 -2.45 38.32
CA LEU A 159 17.61 -2.44 39.69
C LEU A 159 16.08 -2.29 39.73
N GLU A 160 15.49 -1.71 38.68
CA GLU A 160 14.05 -1.53 38.52
C GLU A 160 13.60 -1.98 37.13
N LYS A 161 12.42 -2.58 37.04
CA LYS A 161 11.79 -2.96 35.76
C LYS A 161 10.81 -1.87 35.30
N PRO A 162 11.01 -1.24 34.14
CA PRO A 162 10.07 -0.28 33.58
C PRO A 162 8.75 -0.95 33.15
N HIS A 163 7.72 -0.14 32.91
CA HIS A 163 6.37 -0.60 32.52
C HIS A 163 6.25 -1.18 31.10
N PHE A 164 7.37 -1.50 30.46
CA PHE A 164 7.42 -2.13 29.14
C PHE A 164 8.36 -3.34 29.17
N LEU A 165 8.19 -4.26 28.21
CA LEU A 165 9.01 -5.47 28.13
C LEU A 165 10.48 -5.08 28.03
N SER A 166 11.27 -5.52 29.01
CA SER A 166 12.68 -5.18 29.11
C SER A 166 13.49 -6.26 29.80
N ALA A 167 14.79 -6.29 29.49
CA ALA A 167 15.73 -7.27 30.05
C ALA A 167 17.13 -6.70 30.23
N SER A 168 17.84 -7.23 31.23
CA SER A 168 19.26 -6.96 31.44
C SER A 168 20.12 -7.89 30.57
N LEU A 169 21.19 -7.36 29.99
CA LEU A 169 22.21 -8.12 29.27
C LEU A 169 23.40 -8.44 30.19
N CYS A 170 23.13 -9.02 31.36
CA CYS A 170 24.18 -9.44 32.29
C CYS A 170 24.92 -10.66 31.72
N LYS A 171 26.24 -10.56 31.54
CA LYS A 171 27.11 -11.63 30.98
C LYS A 171 26.74 -12.09 29.56
N GLY A 172 25.93 -11.32 28.82
CA GLY A 172 25.59 -11.60 27.42
C GLY A 172 24.55 -12.72 27.20
N GLU A 173 23.72 -13.01 28.20
CA GLU A 173 22.60 -13.96 28.06
C GLU A 173 21.25 -13.26 28.25
N LEU A 174 20.31 -13.55 27.33
CA LEU A 174 18.93 -13.09 27.39
C LEU A 174 18.05 -14.15 28.07
N GLU A 175 17.15 -13.73 28.93
CA GLU A 175 16.15 -14.61 29.52
C GLU A 175 15.29 -15.29 28.43
N ALA A 176 15.06 -16.60 28.57
CA ALA A 176 14.32 -17.38 27.58
C ALA A 176 12.90 -16.85 27.34
N SER A 177 12.23 -16.38 28.41
CA SER A 177 10.89 -15.76 28.35
C SER A 177 10.86 -14.50 27.48
N VAL A 178 11.92 -13.68 27.55
CA VAL A 178 12.05 -12.45 26.77
C VAL A 178 12.30 -12.77 25.31
N ILE A 179 13.15 -13.76 25.02
CA ILE A 179 13.40 -14.24 23.66
C ILE A 179 12.08 -14.71 23.02
N GLU A 180 11.30 -15.53 23.72
CA GLU A 180 10.01 -16.00 23.21
C GLU A 180 9.04 -14.84 22.94
N SER A 181 8.96 -13.87 23.85
CA SER A 181 8.09 -12.69 23.66
C SER A 181 8.52 -11.83 22.45
N VAL A 182 9.82 -11.62 22.28
CA VAL A 182 10.38 -10.90 21.11
C VAL A 182 10.06 -11.65 19.82
N LEU A 183 10.24 -12.97 19.79
CA LEU A 183 9.97 -13.80 18.61
C LEU A 183 8.48 -13.87 18.23
N GLN A 184 7.60 -13.75 19.22
CA GLN A 184 6.15 -13.70 19.03
C GLN A 184 5.66 -12.29 18.64
N THR A 185 6.49 -11.26 18.80
CA THR A 185 6.12 -9.89 18.41
C THR A 185 5.88 -9.84 16.91
N LYS A 186 4.66 -9.47 16.52
CA LYS A 186 4.27 -9.28 15.11
C LYS A 186 3.97 -7.82 14.88
N SER A 187 4.73 -7.19 14.00
CA SER A 187 4.37 -5.88 13.47
C SER A 187 3.44 -6.05 12.26
N LYS A 188 2.38 -5.24 12.23
CA LYS A 188 1.41 -5.15 11.13
C LYS A 188 1.55 -3.82 10.38
N ILE A 189 2.69 -3.15 10.54
CA ILE A 189 2.94 -1.84 9.93
C ILE A 189 3.10 -2.03 8.43
N ILE A 190 2.36 -1.23 7.68
CA ILE A 190 2.47 -1.13 6.22
C ILE A 190 2.56 0.36 5.89
N THR A 191 3.77 0.82 5.59
CA THR A 191 3.99 2.19 5.11
C THR A 191 3.57 2.32 3.64
N PRO A 192 3.35 3.53 3.11
CA PRO A 192 3.01 3.71 1.70
C PRO A 192 4.04 3.08 0.75
N LEU A 193 5.34 3.29 1.03
CA LEU A 193 6.43 2.71 0.24
C LEU A 193 6.45 1.16 0.29
N ALA A 194 6.28 0.57 1.47
CA ALA A 194 6.19 -0.88 1.62
C ALA A 194 4.96 -1.45 0.90
N PHE A 195 3.84 -0.72 0.92
CA PHE A 195 2.64 -1.09 0.19
C PHE A 195 2.85 -1.07 -1.32
N GLN A 196 3.39 0.02 -1.88
CA GLN A 196 3.70 0.15 -3.31
C GLN A 196 4.61 -0.97 -3.80
N ARG A 197 5.67 -1.31 -3.05
CA ARG A 197 6.52 -2.46 -3.36
C ARG A 197 5.78 -3.78 -3.33
N SER A 198 4.84 -3.95 -2.40
CA SER A 198 4.01 -5.16 -2.35
C SER A 198 3.12 -5.28 -3.60
N LEU A 199 2.62 -4.15 -4.13
CA LEU A 199 1.88 -4.09 -5.39
C LEU A 199 2.79 -4.47 -6.55
N GLU A 200 3.99 -3.89 -6.64
CA GLU A 200 4.97 -4.24 -7.68
C GLU A 200 5.28 -5.73 -7.68
N LYS A 201 5.63 -6.31 -6.52
CA LYS A 201 5.90 -7.75 -6.39
C LYS A 201 4.72 -8.60 -6.81
N LYS A 202 3.49 -8.19 -6.47
CA LYS A 202 2.28 -8.92 -6.84
C LYS A 202 2.02 -8.83 -8.35
N ALA A 203 2.13 -7.65 -8.95
CA ALA A 203 2.00 -7.45 -10.39
C ALA A 203 3.05 -8.28 -11.17
N LYS A 204 4.29 -8.34 -10.69
CA LYS A 204 5.38 -9.15 -11.29
C LYS A 204 5.11 -10.66 -11.37
N LYS A 205 4.29 -11.21 -10.47
CA LYS A 205 3.98 -12.66 -10.49
C LYS A 205 3.26 -13.09 -11.76
N GLN A 206 2.49 -12.19 -12.36
CA GLN A 206 1.79 -12.42 -13.61
C GLN A 206 1.63 -11.09 -14.33
N ILE A 207 2.54 -10.83 -15.28
CA ILE A 207 2.56 -9.57 -16.03
C ILE A 207 1.28 -9.44 -16.85
N LYS A 208 0.52 -8.39 -16.59
CA LYS A 208 -0.69 -8.00 -17.34
C LYS A 208 -0.42 -6.74 -18.13
N LYS A 209 -1.07 -6.62 -19.29
CA LYS A 209 -1.02 -5.43 -20.17
C LYS A 209 -2.07 -4.40 -19.74
N VAL A 210 -1.66 -3.16 -19.51
CA VAL A 210 -2.53 -2.03 -19.16
C VAL A 210 -2.44 -0.96 -20.24
N VAL A 211 -3.60 -0.48 -20.71
CA VAL A 211 -3.67 0.61 -21.70
C VAL A 211 -3.86 1.97 -21.01
N LEU A 212 -3.10 2.97 -21.47
CA LEU A 212 -3.13 4.36 -21.03
C LEU A 212 -3.49 5.25 -22.23
N PRO A 213 -4.75 5.72 -22.34
CA PRO A 213 -5.22 6.44 -23.52
C PRO A 213 -4.67 7.88 -23.64
N GLU A 214 -4.20 8.48 -22.54
CA GLU A 214 -3.92 9.93 -22.43
C GLU A 214 -2.41 10.23 -22.58
N SER A 215 -1.77 9.68 -23.61
CA SER A 215 -0.31 9.71 -23.78
C SER A 215 0.28 11.10 -24.09
N GLU A 216 -0.56 12.09 -24.36
CA GLU A 216 -0.17 13.49 -24.48
C GLU A 216 0.23 14.14 -23.15
N ASP A 217 -0.21 13.59 -22.01
CA ASP A 217 0.13 14.13 -20.69
C ASP A 217 1.51 13.65 -20.22
N GLU A 218 2.38 14.60 -19.83
CA GLU A 218 3.74 14.27 -19.38
C GLU A 218 3.78 13.37 -18.14
N ARG A 219 2.76 13.41 -17.27
CA ARG A 219 2.67 12.55 -16.09
C ARG A 219 2.44 11.11 -16.48
N ILE A 220 1.64 10.86 -17.53
CA ILE A 220 1.43 9.52 -18.10
C ILE A 220 2.75 8.99 -18.66
N LEU A 221 3.50 9.79 -19.42
CA LEU A 221 4.80 9.37 -19.97
C LEU A 221 5.85 9.10 -18.88
N LYS A 222 5.93 9.97 -17.86
CA LYS A 222 6.82 9.78 -16.70
C LYS A 222 6.47 8.49 -15.93
N ALA A 223 5.18 8.23 -15.71
CA ALA A 223 4.73 6.99 -15.07
C ALA A 223 5.04 5.77 -15.93
N ALA A 224 4.78 5.83 -17.23
CA ALA A 224 5.05 4.76 -18.18
C ALA A 224 6.53 4.37 -18.22
N HIS A 225 7.43 5.37 -18.22
CA HIS A 225 8.87 5.17 -18.10
C HIS A 225 9.25 4.39 -16.84
N ARG A 226 8.77 4.82 -15.67
CA ARG A 226 9.08 4.16 -14.39
C ARG A 226 8.49 2.74 -14.32
N LEU A 227 7.24 2.56 -14.74
CA LEU A 227 6.58 1.26 -14.79
C LEU A 227 7.29 0.27 -15.73
N SER A 228 7.78 0.76 -16.88
CA SER A 228 8.59 -0.04 -17.82
C SER A 228 9.92 -0.47 -17.19
N ALA A 229 10.61 0.44 -16.51
CA ALA A 229 11.85 0.13 -15.78
C ALA A 229 11.64 -0.85 -14.62
N MET A 230 10.47 -0.79 -13.95
CA MET A 230 10.10 -1.76 -12.91
C MET A 230 9.89 -3.16 -13.50
N GLY A 231 9.44 -3.28 -14.75
CA GLY A 231 9.14 -4.56 -15.40
C GLY A 231 7.98 -5.32 -14.73
N ALA A 232 7.05 -4.59 -14.11
CA ALA A 232 5.93 -5.16 -13.37
C ALA A 232 4.63 -5.26 -14.19
N VAL A 233 4.54 -4.53 -15.29
CA VAL A 233 3.36 -4.43 -16.16
C VAL A 233 3.78 -4.28 -17.61
N GLY A 234 2.98 -4.83 -18.53
CA GLY A 234 3.05 -4.45 -19.95
C GLY A 234 2.22 -3.19 -20.16
N LEU A 235 2.68 -2.27 -21.03
CA LEU A 235 2.00 -1.01 -21.28
C LEU A 235 1.65 -0.83 -22.74
N ILE A 236 0.48 -0.24 -22.98
CA ILE A 236 0.03 0.24 -24.29
C ILE A 236 -0.30 1.73 -24.14
N LEU A 237 0.34 2.58 -24.92
CA LEU A 237 0.06 4.01 -25.02
C LEU A 237 -0.77 4.29 -26.28
N LEU A 238 -1.76 5.18 -26.20
CA LEU A 238 -2.56 5.58 -27.36
C LEU A 238 -2.21 6.99 -27.87
N GLY A 239 -1.91 7.07 -29.16
CA GLY A 239 -1.68 8.33 -29.86
C GLY A 239 -0.65 8.23 -30.98
N ASP A 240 -0.31 9.39 -31.53
CA ASP A 240 0.67 9.50 -32.61
C ASP A 240 2.07 9.09 -32.12
N LYS A 241 2.68 8.12 -32.81
CA LYS A 241 3.95 7.53 -32.42
C LYS A 241 5.11 8.52 -32.50
N GLU A 242 5.13 9.41 -33.48
CA GLU A 242 6.22 10.38 -33.64
C GLU A 242 6.16 11.46 -32.57
N ALA A 243 4.96 11.96 -32.25
CA ALA A 243 4.71 12.95 -31.21
C ALA A 243 5.08 12.42 -29.82
N ILE A 244 4.62 11.21 -29.46
CA ILE A 244 4.92 10.58 -28.17
C ILE A 244 6.43 10.37 -28.02
N ASN A 245 7.11 9.83 -29.04
CA ASN A 245 8.56 9.61 -28.98
C ASN A 245 9.36 10.93 -28.92
N SER A 246 8.89 11.98 -29.60
CA SER A 246 9.52 13.30 -29.55
C SER A 246 9.40 13.92 -28.15
N GLN A 247 8.21 13.83 -27.53
CA GLN A 247 8.00 14.30 -26.16
C GLN A 247 8.82 13.49 -25.13
N ALA A 248 8.90 12.17 -25.30
CA ALA A 248 9.72 11.31 -24.45
C ALA A 248 11.20 11.68 -24.50
N LYS A 249 11.74 11.95 -25.71
CA LYS A 249 13.13 12.43 -25.88
C LYS A 249 13.36 13.75 -25.17
N ASN A 250 12.45 14.72 -25.32
CA ASN A 250 12.56 16.03 -24.65
C ASN A 250 12.56 15.90 -23.12
N LEU A 251 11.88 14.90 -22.57
CA LEU A 251 11.79 14.62 -21.13
C LEU A 251 12.86 13.64 -20.63
N ASN A 252 13.79 13.18 -21.50
CA ASN A 252 14.77 12.13 -21.20
C ASN A 252 14.16 10.81 -20.67
N LEU A 253 13.01 10.42 -21.24
CA LEU A 253 12.28 9.21 -20.85
C LEU A 253 12.58 8.06 -21.83
N ASN A 254 12.80 6.86 -21.29
CA ASN A 254 12.89 5.63 -22.07
C ASN A 254 11.51 4.96 -22.17
N LEU A 255 10.98 4.82 -23.39
CA LEU A 255 9.72 4.13 -23.72
C LEU A 255 9.90 2.98 -24.72
N GLU A 256 11.14 2.51 -24.98
CA GLU A 256 11.43 1.53 -26.05
C GLU A 256 10.64 0.21 -25.92
N ASN A 257 10.37 -0.21 -24.68
CA ASN A 257 9.65 -1.46 -24.39
C ASN A 257 8.12 -1.27 -24.27
N ILE A 258 7.59 -0.15 -24.72
CA ILE A 258 6.18 0.20 -24.58
C ILE A 258 5.51 0.21 -25.96
N GLU A 259 4.38 -0.50 -26.07
CA GLU A 259 3.59 -0.55 -27.29
C GLU A 259 2.87 0.78 -27.47
N ILE A 260 2.96 1.39 -28.68
CA ILE A 260 2.25 2.62 -29.02
C ILE A 260 1.31 2.32 -30.17
N ILE A 261 0.02 2.59 -29.99
CA ILE A 261 -1.03 2.38 -30.99
C ILE A 261 -1.71 3.72 -31.26
N ASP A 262 -1.75 4.13 -32.52
CA ASP A 262 -2.58 5.26 -32.95
C ASP A 262 -3.96 4.76 -33.41
N PRO A 263 -5.06 5.12 -32.72
CA PRO A 263 -6.41 4.72 -33.14
C PRO A 263 -6.74 5.07 -34.60
N ASN A 264 -6.18 6.15 -35.15
CA ASN A 264 -6.50 6.63 -36.50
C ASN A 264 -5.91 5.76 -37.61
N THR A 265 -4.78 5.11 -37.35
CA THR A 265 -4.02 4.32 -38.33
C THR A 265 -3.98 2.82 -37.98
N SER A 266 -4.57 2.43 -36.84
CA SER A 266 -4.57 1.06 -36.37
C SER A 266 -5.43 0.12 -37.23
N HIS A 267 -4.91 -1.09 -37.44
CA HIS A 267 -5.64 -2.18 -38.09
C HIS A 267 -6.86 -2.66 -37.29
N TYR A 268 -6.96 -2.32 -36.00
CA TYR A 268 -8.10 -2.68 -35.15
C TYR A 268 -9.38 -1.86 -35.44
N LYS A 269 -9.29 -0.76 -36.21
CA LYS A 269 -10.38 0.20 -36.41
C LYS A 269 -11.68 -0.46 -36.87
N GLU A 270 -11.63 -1.29 -37.91
CA GLU A 270 -12.81 -1.94 -38.49
C GLU A 270 -13.42 -2.99 -37.55
N GLU A 271 -12.57 -3.80 -36.91
CA GLU A 271 -12.99 -4.79 -35.91
C GLU A 271 -13.71 -4.11 -34.73
N PHE A 272 -13.14 -3.02 -34.22
CA PHE A 272 -13.66 -2.31 -33.06
C PHE A 272 -14.99 -1.62 -33.38
N ALA A 273 -15.09 -0.97 -34.54
CA ALA A 273 -16.32 -0.35 -35.00
C ALA A 273 -17.45 -1.38 -35.13
N LYS A 274 -17.17 -2.52 -35.79
CA LYS A 274 -18.15 -3.60 -35.96
C LYS A 274 -18.58 -4.20 -34.62
N SER A 275 -17.63 -4.50 -33.73
CA SER A 275 -17.92 -5.06 -32.41
C SER A 275 -18.72 -4.08 -31.55
N LEU A 276 -18.35 -2.79 -31.55
CA LEU A 276 -19.07 -1.74 -30.81
C LEU A 276 -20.50 -1.57 -31.33
N TYR A 277 -20.71 -1.57 -32.64
CA TYR A 277 -22.03 -1.56 -33.25
C TYR A 277 -22.87 -2.76 -32.78
N GLU A 278 -22.33 -3.98 -32.87
CA GLU A 278 -23.03 -5.19 -32.44
C GLU A 278 -23.45 -5.15 -30.96
N LEU A 279 -22.57 -4.65 -30.09
CA LEU A 279 -22.85 -4.49 -28.65
C LEU A 279 -23.96 -3.47 -28.37
N ARG A 280 -24.16 -2.49 -29.25
CA ARG A 280 -24.95 -1.27 -28.98
C ARG A 280 -26.09 -1.00 -29.96
N LYS A 281 -26.24 -1.77 -31.04
CA LYS A 281 -27.30 -1.57 -32.05
C LYS A 281 -28.70 -1.65 -31.45
N SER A 282 -28.91 -2.53 -30.47
CA SER A 282 -30.18 -2.64 -29.72
C SER A 282 -30.51 -1.42 -28.87
N LYS A 283 -29.54 -0.52 -28.68
CA LYS A 283 -29.67 0.74 -27.95
C LYS A 283 -29.57 1.97 -28.87
N GLY A 284 -29.69 1.77 -30.19
CA GLY A 284 -29.78 2.85 -31.17
C GLY A 284 -28.45 3.39 -31.70
N LEU A 285 -27.32 2.70 -31.46
CA LEU A 285 -26.04 3.10 -32.05
C LEU A 285 -26.03 2.78 -33.56
N SER A 286 -25.74 3.77 -34.41
CA SER A 286 -25.56 3.57 -35.86
C SER A 286 -24.14 3.09 -36.18
N GLU A 287 -23.94 2.50 -37.36
CA GLU A 287 -22.61 2.07 -37.82
C GLU A 287 -21.63 3.25 -37.93
N GLN A 288 -22.06 4.37 -38.52
CA GLN A 288 -21.24 5.59 -38.63
C GLN A 288 -20.80 6.14 -37.27
N GLU A 289 -21.69 6.11 -36.28
CA GLU A 289 -21.34 6.54 -34.92
C GLU A 289 -20.40 5.54 -34.24
N ALA A 290 -20.57 4.24 -34.48
CA ALA A 290 -19.65 3.21 -34.00
C ALA A 290 -18.25 3.35 -34.60
N GLU A 291 -18.13 3.67 -35.90
CA GLU A 291 -16.85 3.98 -36.55
C GLU A 291 -16.18 5.21 -35.94
N ARG A 292 -16.94 6.26 -35.64
CA ARG A 292 -16.44 7.48 -35.00
C ARG A 292 -15.97 7.20 -33.57
N LEU A 293 -16.79 6.51 -32.77
CA LEU A 293 -16.45 6.16 -31.38
C LEU A 293 -15.30 5.16 -31.31
N ALA A 294 -15.17 4.26 -32.28
CA ALA A 294 -14.03 3.35 -32.32
C ALA A 294 -12.69 4.11 -32.43
N LEU A 295 -12.66 5.34 -32.93
CA LEU A 295 -11.46 6.18 -32.99
C LEU A 295 -11.23 7.02 -31.73
N ASP A 296 -12.23 7.17 -30.86
CA ASP A 296 -12.08 7.86 -29.58
C ASP A 296 -11.13 7.06 -28.67
N LYS A 297 -10.12 7.70 -28.09
CA LYS A 297 -9.07 7.00 -27.34
C LYS A 297 -9.62 6.19 -26.17
N THR A 298 -10.65 6.68 -25.48
CA THR A 298 -11.24 6.00 -24.32
C THR A 298 -12.06 4.79 -24.75
N TYR A 299 -12.85 4.92 -25.83
CA TYR A 299 -13.56 3.77 -26.42
C TYR A 299 -12.59 2.75 -27.03
N PHE A 300 -11.56 3.19 -27.76
CA PHE A 300 -10.53 2.32 -28.34
C PHE A 300 -9.81 1.52 -27.25
N ALA A 301 -9.38 2.18 -26.17
CA ALA A 301 -8.78 1.53 -25.00
C ALA A 301 -9.75 0.54 -24.32
N THR A 302 -11.03 0.91 -24.20
CA THR A 302 -12.06 0.01 -23.65
C THR A 302 -12.26 -1.22 -24.54
N MET A 303 -12.22 -1.06 -25.86
CA MET A 303 -12.33 -2.17 -26.83
C MET A 303 -11.12 -3.09 -26.80
N LEU A 304 -9.89 -2.55 -26.65
CA LEU A 304 -8.69 -3.36 -26.42
C LEU A 304 -8.89 -4.30 -25.20
N VAL A 305 -9.44 -3.77 -24.11
CA VAL A 305 -9.74 -4.56 -22.91
C VAL A 305 -10.87 -5.56 -23.16
N HIS A 306 -11.96 -5.12 -23.80
CA HIS A 306 -13.13 -5.96 -24.10
C HIS A 306 -12.76 -7.20 -24.94
N LEU A 307 -11.99 -7.00 -26.00
CA LEU A 307 -11.59 -8.05 -26.94
C LEU A 307 -10.36 -8.83 -26.49
N GLY A 308 -9.69 -8.42 -25.41
CA GLY A 308 -8.59 -9.17 -24.78
C GLY A 308 -7.19 -8.83 -25.32
N TYR A 309 -7.06 -7.77 -26.12
CA TYR A 309 -5.77 -7.24 -26.57
C TYR A 309 -5.01 -6.51 -25.44
N ALA A 310 -5.77 -5.96 -24.48
CA ALA A 310 -5.29 -5.46 -23.20
C ALA A 310 -6.04 -6.15 -22.05
N HIS A 311 -5.48 -6.09 -20.85
CA HIS A 311 -6.08 -6.72 -19.67
C HIS A 311 -6.77 -5.72 -18.74
N ALA A 312 -6.34 -4.45 -18.75
CA ALA A 312 -6.97 -3.37 -17.99
C ALA A 312 -6.75 -2.01 -18.67
N MET A 313 -7.54 -1.00 -18.27
CA MET A 313 -7.39 0.40 -18.69
C MET A 313 -7.27 1.33 -17.48
N VAL A 314 -6.42 2.35 -17.60
CA VAL A 314 -6.35 3.48 -16.65
C VAL A 314 -6.44 4.79 -17.43
N SER A 315 -7.42 5.63 -17.10
CA SER A 315 -7.72 6.91 -17.79
C SER A 315 -8.19 7.96 -16.78
N GLY A 316 -8.39 9.23 -17.16
CA GLY A 316 -9.03 10.26 -16.34
C GLY A 316 -8.14 11.45 -15.97
N VAL A 317 -6.88 11.45 -16.43
CA VAL A 317 -5.96 12.57 -16.25
C VAL A 317 -6.42 13.79 -17.05
N ASN A 318 -6.95 13.55 -18.26
CA ASN A 318 -7.46 14.58 -19.17
C ASN A 318 -8.98 14.52 -19.37
N HIS A 319 -9.63 13.42 -18.99
CA HIS A 319 -11.07 13.21 -19.15
C HIS A 319 -11.87 13.40 -17.86
N THR A 320 -13.20 13.51 -17.97
CA THR A 320 -14.06 13.44 -16.78
C THR A 320 -14.28 11.99 -16.38
N THR A 321 -14.54 11.74 -15.10
CA THR A 321 -14.94 10.40 -14.59
C THR A 321 -16.11 9.81 -15.37
N ALA A 322 -17.06 10.65 -15.82
CA ALA A 322 -18.17 10.21 -16.65
C ALA A 322 -17.72 9.70 -18.04
N ASP A 323 -16.68 10.30 -18.63
CA ASP A 323 -16.13 9.90 -19.92
C ASP A 323 -15.35 8.59 -19.82
N THR A 324 -14.65 8.34 -18.71
CA THR A 324 -13.98 7.05 -18.44
C THR A 324 -15.00 5.93 -18.17
N ILE A 325 -16.04 6.19 -17.38
CA ILE A 325 -16.97 5.15 -16.89
C ILE A 325 -18.04 4.79 -17.92
N ARG A 326 -18.51 5.76 -18.72
CA ARG A 326 -19.54 5.51 -19.73
C ARG A 326 -19.19 4.36 -20.69
N PRO A 327 -18.02 4.33 -21.36
CA PRO A 327 -17.67 3.21 -22.23
C PRO A 327 -17.49 1.91 -21.45
N ALA A 328 -16.94 1.96 -20.23
CA ALA A 328 -16.83 0.79 -19.35
C ALA A 328 -18.20 0.13 -19.08
N LEU A 329 -19.22 0.92 -18.72
CA LEU A 329 -20.57 0.42 -18.49
C LEU A 329 -21.26 -0.05 -19.78
N GLN A 330 -21.00 0.61 -20.91
CA GLN A 330 -21.61 0.26 -22.18
C GLN A 330 -21.04 -1.04 -22.79
N ILE A 331 -19.74 -1.28 -22.61
CA ILE A 331 -18.99 -2.33 -23.30
C ILE A 331 -18.62 -3.48 -22.34
N ILE A 332 -18.00 -3.18 -21.21
CA ILE A 332 -17.51 -4.19 -20.25
C ILE A 332 -18.63 -4.74 -19.37
N LYS A 333 -19.51 -3.86 -18.90
CA LYS A 333 -20.63 -4.16 -17.99
C LYS A 333 -20.17 -4.70 -16.62
N THR A 334 -21.12 -4.93 -15.72
CA THR A 334 -20.85 -5.52 -14.40
C THR A 334 -20.60 -7.02 -14.49
N LYS A 335 -19.93 -7.56 -13.46
CA LYS A 335 -19.78 -9.00 -13.26
C LYS A 335 -21.15 -9.67 -13.06
N PRO A 336 -21.29 -10.96 -13.44
CA PRO A 336 -22.44 -11.75 -13.03
C PRO A 336 -22.66 -11.69 -11.52
N GLY A 337 -23.90 -11.42 -11.09
CA GLY A 337 -24.26 -11.30 -9.67
C GLY A 337 -23.96 -9.93 -9.03
N VAL A 338 -23.34 -8.99 -9.74
CA VAL A 338 -23.11 -7.63 -9.26
C VAL A 338 -24.01 -6.66 -10.03
N SER A 339 -24.80 -5.87 -9.32
CA SER A 339 -25.81 -4.99 -9.94
C SER A 339 -25.31 -3.58 -10.25
N LEU A 340 -24.21 -3.15 -9.62
CA LEU A 340 -23.67 -1.79 -9.74
C LEU A 340 -22.14 -1.76 -9.81
N VAL A 341 -21.60 -0.64 -10.28
CA VAL A 341 -20.18 -0.31 -10.20
C VAL A 341 -19.98 0.70 -9.08
N SER A 342 -19.08 0.38 -8.14
CA SER A 342 -18.69 1.26 -7.04
C SER A 342 -17.20 1.58 -7.13
N SER A 343 -16.71 2.42 -6.23
CA SER A 343 -15.27 2.66 -6.09
C SER A 343 -14.76 2.51 -4.68
N VAL A 344 -13.47 2.27 -4.55
CA VAL A 344 -12.73 2.44 -3.30
C VAL A 344 -11.46 3.25 -3.50
N PHE A 345 -11.01 3.90 -2.42
CA PHE A 345 -9.65 4.40 -2.30
C PHE A 345 -8.87 3.54 -1.32
N LEU A 346 -7.62 3.22 -1.65
CA LEU A 346 -6.65 2.68 -0.70
C LEU A 346 -5.92 3.86 -0.06
N MET A 347 -6.31 4.16 1.18
CA MET A 347 -5.75 5.25 1.99
C MET A 347 -4.52 4.73 2.72
N CYS A 348 -3.34 5.01 2.17
CA CYS A 348 -2.05 4.63 2.75
C CYS A 348 -1.60 5.70 3.74
N LEU A 349 -1.81 5.43 5.02
CA LEU A 349 -1.28 6.22 6.12
C LEU A 349 0.16 5.80 6.43
N ASP A 350 0.80 6.47 7.38
CA ASP A 350 2.19 6.20 7.76
C ASP A 350 2.44 4.75 8.18
N THR A 351 1.48 4.12 8.85
CA THR A 351 1.63 2.77 9.42
C THR A 351 0.64 1.72 8.94
N GLN A 352 -0.36 2.09 8.13
CA GLN A 352 -1.40 1.16 7.68
C GLN A 352 -2.10 1.63 6.41
N VAL A 353 -2.81 0.70 5.76
CA VAL A 353 -3.64 0.97 4.59
C VAL A 353 -5.09 0.68 4.90
N PHE A 354 -5.95 1.67 4.67
CA PHE A 354 -7.40 1.53 4.80
C PHE A 354 -8.08 1.52 3.44
N VAL A 355 -9.28 0.93 3.38
CA VAL A 355 -10.13 0.93 2.19
C VAL A 355 -11.34 1.81 2.46
N PHE A 356 -11.50 2.90 1.72
CA PHE A 356 -12.64 3.81 1.84
C PHE A 356 -13.56 3.63 0.63
N GLY A 357 -14.84 3.31 0.81
CA GLY A 357 -15.79 3.16 -0.29
C GLY A 357 -17.23 3.52 0.10
N ASP A 358 -18.16 3.82 -0.78
CA ASP A 358 -17.91 4.43 -2.09
C ASP A 358 -17.58 5.92 -1.92
N CYS A 359 -16.64 6.43 -2.69
CA CYS A 359 -16.12 7.79 -2.57
C CYS A 359 -16.11 8.56 -3.91
N ALA A 360 -16.54 7.93 -5.01
CA ALA A 360 -16.51 8.56 -6.33
C ALA A 360 -17.75 8.32 -7.20
N ILE A 361 -18.49 7.21 -7.05
CA ILE A 361 -19.46 6.80 -8.08
C ILE A 361 -20.91 7.02 -7.67
N ILE A 362 -21.37 6.39 -6.58
CA ILE A 362 -22.79 6.32 -6.24
C ILE A 362 -23.18 7.46 -5.28
N PRO A 363 -23.99 8.47 -5.69
CA PRO A 363 -24.27 9.64 -4.88
C PRO A 363 -25.02 9.34 -3.57
N ASN A 364 -26.08 8.55 -3.64
CA ASN A 364 -26.91 8.18 -2.50
C ASN A 364 -27.33 6.71 -2.64
N PRO A 365 -26.47 5.75 -2.22
CA PRO A 365 -26.74 4.33 -2.37
C PRO A 365 -27.93 3.91 -1.49
N SER A 366 -28.81 3.05 -1.98
CA SER A 366 -29.84 2.38 -1.18
C SER A 366 -29.24 1.36 -0.20
N PRO A 367 -30.00 0.83 0.78
CA PRO A 367 -29.50 -0.21 1.70
C PRO A 367 -28.91 -1.43 0.99
N LYS A 368 -29.56 -1.89 -0.09
CA LYS A 368 -29.07 -3.02 -0.90
C LYS A 368 -27.76 -2.68 -1.60
N GLU A 369 -27.65 -1.49 -2.17
CA GLU A 369 -26.44 -1.03 -2.84
C GLU A 369 -25.29 -0.87 -1.84
N LEU A 370 -25.54 -0.33 -0.64
CA LEU A 370 -24.54 -0.28 0.44
C LEU A 370 -24.04 -1.68 0.84
N ALA A 371 -24.93 -2.67 0.93
CA ALA A 371 -24.55 -4.05 1.21
C ALA A 371 -23.68 -4.67 0.10
N GLU A 372 -24.00 -4.40 -1.17
CA GLU A 372 -23.21 -4.82 -2.32
C GLU A 372 -21.83 -4.11 -2.35
N ILE A 373 -21.78 -2.80 -2.06
CA ILE A 373 -20.54 -2.02 -1.94
C ILE A 373 -19.66 -2.58 -0.82
N ALA A 374 -20.24 -2.88 0.34
CA ALA A 374 -19.53 -3.45 1.48
C ALA A 374 -18.88 -4.80 1.15
N THR A 375 -19.65 -5.70 0.54
CA THR A 375 -19.18 -7.03 0.15
C THR A 375 -18.08 -6.96 -0.91
N THR A 376 -18.26 -6.11 -1.94
CA THR A 376 -17.28 -5.94 -3.02
C THR A 376 -16.01 -5.24 -2.53
N SER A 377 -16.14 -4.29 -1.60
CA SER A 377 -15.01 -3.63 -0.94
C SER A 377 -14.20 -4.58 -0.07
N ALA A 378 -14.87 -5.51 0.64
CA ALA A 378 -14.20 -6.55 1.39
C ALA A 378 -13.39 -7.49 0.49
N GLN A 379 -13.93 -7.87 -0.67
CA GLN A 379 -13.21 -8.68 -1.67
C GLN A 379 -11.98 -7.93 -2.20
N THR A 380 -12.13 -6.63 -2.50
CA THR A 380 -11.03 -5.78 -2.95
C THR A 380 -9.95 -5.66 -1.87
N ALA A 381 -10.33 -5.48 -0.60
CA ALA A 381 -9.38 -5.46 0.51
C ALA A 381 -8.57 -6.77 0.59
N LYS A 382 -9.23 -7.94 0.51
CA LYS A 382 -8.55 -9.25 0.47
C LYS A 382 -7.56 -9.33 -0.70
N GLN A 383 -7.95 -8.82 -1.88
CA GLN A 383 -7.09 -8.78 -3.06
C GLN A 383 -5.79 -8.00 -2.82
N PHE A 384 -5.80 -6.96 -1.99
CA PHE A 384 -4.60 -6.18 -1.64
C PHE A 384 -3.97 -6.59 -0.31
N ASN A 385 -4.25 -7.80 0.18
CA ASN A 385 -3.75 -8.36 1.44
C ASN A 385 -4.16 -7.54 2.68
N ILE A 386 -5.27 -6.82 2.60
CA ILE A 386 -5.87 -6.10 3.73
C ILE A 386 -6.96 -7.01 4.30
N ALA A 387 -6.82 -7.40 5.58
CA ALA A 387 -7.83 -8.20 6.26
C ALA A 387 -9.13 -7.39 6.37
N PRO A 388 -10.26 -7.85 5.81
CA PRO A 388 -11.46 -7.03 5.66
C PRO A 388 -12.32 -7.02 6.92
N LYS A 389 -12.16 -6.00 7.75
CA LYS A 389 -13.07 -5.68 8.85
C LYS A 389 -13.90 -4.47 8.43
N VAL A 390 -15.14 -4.72 8.03
CA VAL A 390 -15.99 -3.76 7.34
C VAL A 390 -16.85 -2.99 8.33
N ALA A 391 -16.66 -1.68 8.41
CA ALA A 391 -17.50 -0.76 9.16
C ALA A 391 -18.48 -0.06 8.20
N LEU A 392 -19.79 -0.28 8.40
CA LEU A 392 -20.80 0.58 7.79
C LEU A 392 -20.91 1.88 8.61
N LEU A 393 -20.48 2.98 8.03
CA LEU A 393 -20.35 4.25 8.74
C LEU A 393 -21.68 5.00 8.84
N SER A 394 -21.84 5.70 9.97
CA SER A 394 -22.93 6.63 10.21
C SER A 394 -22.52 7.69 11.23
N TYR A 395 -23.37 8.69 11.44
CA TYR A 395 -23.18 9.68 12.52
C TYR A 395 -23.49 9.11 13.91
N ALA A 396 -24.04 7.89 13.99
CA ALA A 396 -24.38 7.20 15.24
C ALA A 396 -23.67 5.84 15.35
N THR A 397 -23.58 5.30 16.57
CA THR A 397 -22.97 4.00 16.85
C THR A 397 -23.98 3.11 17.56
N GLY A 398 -24.23 1.91 17.01
CA GLY A 398 -25.25 0.99 17.54
C GLY A 398 -26.61 1.68 17.66
N ASN A 399 -27.21 1.66 18.85
CA ASN A 399 -28.54 2.22 19.12
C ASN A 399 -28.51 3.67 19.65
N SER A 400 -27.40 4.40 19.47
CA SER A 400 -27.25 5.74 20.06
C SER A 400 -28.13 6.82 19.42
N ALA A 401 -28.74 6.53 18.27
CA ALA A 401 -29.71 7.39 17.59
C ALA A 401 -30.72 6.53 16.82
N GLN A 402 -31.80 7.15 16.36
CA GLN A 402 -32.85 6.53 15.55
C GLN A 402 -33.22 7.45 14.38
N GLY A 403 -33.81 6.88 13.33
CA GLY A 403 -34.31 7.61 12.16
C GLY A 403 -33.85 6.98 10.84
N GLU A 404 -34.41 7.48 9.73
CA GLU A 404 -34.26 6.87 8.40
C GLU A 404 -32.79 6.66 7.98
N MET A 405 -31.90 7.59 8.32
CA MET A 405 -30.47 7.48 8.02
C MET A 405 -29.79 6.34 8.78
N ILE A 406 -30.28 6.00 9.98
CA ILE A 406 -29.78 4.89 10.79
C ILE A 406 -30.41 3.57 10.32
N ASP A 407 -31.71 3.59 10.05
CA ASP A 407 -32.46 2.42 9.54
C ASP A 407 -31.88 1.93 8.21
N LYS A 408 -31.50 2.86 7.33
CA LYS A 408 -30.79 2.60 6.07
C LYS A 408 -29.53 1.73 6.30
N ILE A 409 -28.73 2.05 7.32
CA ILE A 409 -27.47 1.34 7.61
C ILE A 409 -27.75 -0.01 8.27
N ASN A 410 -28.72 -0.09 9.18
CA ASN A 410 -29.15 -1.35 9.80
C ASN A 410 -29.68 -2.36 8.78
N GLU A 411 -30.48 -1.88 7.82
CA GLU A 411 -30.98 -2.70 6.71
C GLU A 411 -29.82 -3.17 5.83
N ALA A 412 -28.88 -2.28 5.47
CA ALA A 412 -27.69 -2.64 4.71
C ALA A 412 -26.84 -3.71 5.43
N LEU A 413 -26.65 -3.58 6.75
CA LEU A 413 -25.94 -4.58 7.56
C LEU A 413 -26.61 -5.95 7.47
N THR A 414 -27.93 -5.99 7.66
CA THR A 414 -28.72 -7.23 7.61
C THR A 414 -28.63 -7.88 6.23
N ILE A 415 -28.66 -7.09 5.16
CA ILE A 415 -28.52 -7.61 3.79
C ILE A 415 -27.10 -8.14 3.57
N ALA A 416 -26.07 -7.39 3.95
CA ALA A 416 -24.67 -7.80 3.77
C ALA A 416 -24.34 -9.11 4.50
N GLN A 417 -24.80 -9.27 5.75
CA GLN A 417 -24.63 -10.51 6.52
C GLN A 417 -25.34 -11.72 5.89
N LYS A 418 -26.43 -11.49 5.14
CA LYS A 418 -27.10 -12.55 4.38
C LYS A 418 -26.34 -12.89 3.09
N LEU A 419 -25.74 -11.90 2.43
CA LEU A 419 -24.97 -12.08 1.20
C LEU A 419 -23.65 -12.82 1.47
N ASP A 420 -22.96 -12.49 2.55
CA ASP A 420 -21.73 -13.16 2.99
C ASP A 420 -21.74 -13.36 4.53
N PRO A 421 -22.23 -14.51 5.02
CA PRO A 421 -22.28 -14.80 6.45
C PRO A 421 -20.92 -14.90 7.15
N GLN A 422 -19.81 -15.02 6.40
CA GLN A 422 -18.46 -15.05 6.95
C GLN A 422 -17.80 -13.67 6.99
N LEU A 423 -18.46 -12.65 6.45
CA LEU A 423 -17.92 -11.30 6.41
C LEU A 423 -17.89 -10.71 7.82
N GLU A 424 -16.71 -10.30 8.28
CA GLU A 424 -16.56 -9.47 9.47
C GLU A 424 -17.07 -8.06 9.16
N ILE A 425 -18.38 -7.83 9.36
CA ILE A 425 -19.06 -6.56 9.13
C ILE A 425 -19.88 -6.14 10.35
N ASP A 426 -19.83 -4.85 10.67
CA ASP A 426 -20.64 -4.25 11.74
C ASP A 426 -21.00 -2.80 11.39
N GLY A 427 -22.04 -2.29 12.06
CA GLY A 427 -22.64 -0.99 11.77
C GLY A 427 -23.96 -0.81 12.51
N PRO A 428 -24.52 0.41 12.55
CA PRO A 428 -23.87 1.67 12.22
C PRO A 428 -22.72 1.98 13.19
N LEU A 429 -21.62 2.53 12.66
CA LEU A 429 -20.45 2.95 13.44
C LEU A 429 -20.09 4.41 13.12
N GLN A 430 -19.84 5.20 14.16
CA GLN A 430 -19.08 6.43 13.99
C GLN A 430 -17.61 6.11 13.70
N PHE A 431 -16.94 7.05 13.03
CA PHE A 431 -15.54 6.84 12.64
C PHE A 431 -14.63 6.57 13.86
N ASP A 432 -14.78 7.33 14.94
CA ASP A 432 -14.02 7.12 16.19
C ASP A 432 -14.20 5.69 16.75
N ALA A 433 -15.45 5.20 16.81
CA ALA A 433 -15.76 3.85 17.26
C ALA A 433 -15.25 2.75 16.32
N SER A 434 -15.07 3.06 15.03
CA SER A 434 -14.55 2.10 14.05
C SER A 434 -13.03 1.88 14.14
N ILE A 435 -12.27 2.88 14.59
CA ILE A 435 -10.79 2.83 14.63
C ILE A 435 -10.19 2.77 16.05
N ASP A 436 -10.79 3.40 17.05
CA ASP A 436 -10.23 3.47 18.40
C ASP A 436 -10.79 2.36 19.29
N LYS A 437 -9.91 1.47 19.75
CA LYS A 437 -10.29 0.34 20.63
C LYS A 437 -10.90 0.77 21.95
N GLY A 438 -10.46 1.89 22.52
CA GLY A 438 -10.97 2.42 23.78
C GLY A 438 -12.39 2.96 23.64
N VAL A 439 -12.66 3.70 22.56
CA VAL A 439 -14.00 4.18 22.19
C VAL A 439 -14.90 2.99 21.84
N ALA A 440 -14.42 2.05 21.04
CA ALA A 440 -15.15 0.83 20.66
C ALA A 440 -15.57 0.02 21.88
N LYS A 441 -14.68 -0.19 22.87
CA LYS A 441 -15.00 -0.90 24.11
C LYS A 441 -16.14 -0.23 24.90
N LYS A 442 -16.28 1.10 24.79
CA LYS A 442 -17.35 1.85 25.46
C LYS A 442 -18.65 1.83 24.65
N LYS A 443 -18.58 2.02 23.33
CA LYS A 443 -19.76 2.20 22.47
C LYS A 443 -20.30 0.88 21.87
N MET A 444 -19.43 -0.09 21.58
CA MET A 444 -19.72 -1.38 20.91
C MET A 444 -18.85 -2.53 21.47
N PRO A 445 -18.94 -2.86 22.78
CA PRO A 445 -18.01 -3.79 23.45
C PRO A 445 -17.97 -5.21 22.87
N ASN A 446 -19.05 -5.67 22.24
CA ASN A 446 -19.17 -7.04 21.73
C ASN A 446 -18.80 -7.16 20.23
N SER A 447 -18.48 -6.05 19.58
CA SER A 447 -18.14 -6.04 18.15
C SER A 447 -16.75 -6.61 17.89
N GLN A 448 -16.63 -7.46 16.86
CA GLN A 448 -15.34 -7.94 16.37
C GLN A 448 -14.68 -6.97 15.36
N VAL A 449 -15.43 -5.95 14.92
CA VAL A 449 -15.03 -4.96 13.91
C VAL A 449 -14.69 -3.62 14.56
N ALA A 450 -15.49 -3.15 15.53
CA ALA A 450 -15.28 -1.84 16.15
C ALA A 450 -13.88 -1.72 16.78
N GLY A 451 -13.25 -0.57 16.59
CA GLY A 451 -11.87 -0.27 17.00
C GLY A 451 -10.79 -1.01 16.22
N GLN A 452 -11.17 -1.73 15.17
CA GLN A 452 -10.28 -2.58 14.37
C GLN A 452 -10.65 -2.57 12.88
N ALA A 453 -11.54 -1.68 12.44
CA ALA A 453 -12.00 -1.62 11.07
C ALA A 453 -10.83 -1.29 10.12
N SER A 454 -10.87 -1.87 8.93
CA SER A 454 -9.91 -1.64 7.85
C SER A 454 -10.60 -1.24 6.54
N VAL A 455 -11.89 -1.52 6.43
CA VAL A 455 -12.75 -1.17 5.30
C VAL A 455 -13.89 -0.31 5.83
N PHE A 456 -14.04 0.89 5.28
CA PHE A 456 -14.96 1.92 5.74
C PHE A 456 -15.95 2.22 4.64
N ILE A 457 -17.22 1.88 4.88
CA ILE A 457 -18.29 2.08 3.92
C ILE A 457 -19.08 3.33 4.30
N PHE A 458 -18.93 4.39 3.51
CA PHE A 458 -19.57 5.67 3.72
C PHE A 458 -21.06 5.61 3.32
N PRO A 459 -21.94 6.35 4.03
CA PRO A 459 -23.38 6.30 3.82
C PRO A 459 -23.84 6.93 2.50
N ASP A 460 -23.04 7.85 1.96
CA ASP A 460 -23.25 8.59 0.72
C ASP A 460 -21.94 9.20 0.17
N LEU A 461 -22.00 9.71 -1.05
CA LEU A 461 -20.84 10.25 -1.76
C LEU A 461 -20.29 11.54 -1.14
N ASN A 462 -21.12 12.39 -0.53
CA ASN A 462 -20.61 13.60 0.13
C ASN A 462 -19.72 13.20 1.30
N ALA A 463 -20.19 12.28 2.15
CA ALA A 463 -19.43 11.78 3.28
C ALA A 463 -18.12 11.13 2.82
N GLY A 464 -18.17 10.23 1.84
CA GLY A 464 -16.98 9.55 1.32
C GLY A 464 -15.98 10.50 0.67
N ASN A 465 -16.43 11.33 -0.27
CA ASN A 465 -15.57 12.22 -1.05
C ASN A 465 -14.87 13.26 -0.18
N ILE A 466 -15.61 13.90 0.73
CA ILE A 466 -15.05 14.89 1.65
C ILE A 466 -14.05 14.21 2.59
N ALA A 467 -14.38 13.05 3.16
CA ALA A 467 -13.54 12.37 4.14
C ALA A 467 -12.20 11.92 3.56
N TYR A 468 -12.17 11.22 2.41
CA TYR A 468 -10.89 10.75 1.88
C TYR A 468 -9.97 11.92 1.52
N LYS A 469 -10.51 13.01 0.97
CA LYS A 469 -9.74 14.23 0.65
C LYS A 469 -9.25 14.93 1.90
N ALA A 470 -10.09 15.03 2.93
CA ALA A 470 -9.71 15.60 4.22
C ALA A 470 -8.55 14.82 4.84
N VAL A 471 -8.63 13.48 4.87
CA VAL A 471 -7.56 12.60 5.38
C VAL A 471 -6.30 12.72 4.53
N GLN A 472 -6.41 12.65 3.20
CA GLN A 472 -5.29 12.81 2.28
C GLN A 472 -4.52 14.12 2.55
N ARG A 473 -5.24 15.24 2.68
CA ARG A 473 -4.62 16.57 2.81
C ARG A 473 -4.11 16.86 4.22
N SER A 474 -4.85 16.46 5.26
CA SER A 474 -4.49 16.76 6.66
C SER A 474 -3.43 15.81 7.21
N ALA A 475 -3.52 14.51 6.88
CA ALA A 475 -2.58 13.49 7.35
C ALA A 475 -1.42 13.25 6.38
N LYS A 476 -1.40 13.95 5.23
CA LYS A 476 -0.46 13.71 4.11
C LYS A 476 -0.44 12.23 3.67
N ALA A 477 -1.57 11.56 3.80
CA ALA A 477 -1.73 10.18 3.39
C ALA A 477 -1.72 10.08 1.87
N VAL A 478 -1.17 8.98 1.34
CA VAL A 478 -1.27 8.67 -0.10
C VAL A 478 -2.63 8.03 -0.33
N ALA A 479 -3.40 8.57 -1.28
CA ALA A 479 -4.73 8.07 -1.60
C ALA A 479 -4.71 7.47 -3.01
N ILE A 480 -4.76 6.14 -3.12
CA ILE A 480 -4.71 5.46 -4.40
C ILE A 480 -6.14 5.16 -4.86
N GLY A 481 -6.55 5.72 -6.00
CA GLY A 481 -7.88 5.53 -6.58
C GLY A 481 -8.43 6.78 -7.29
N PRO A 482 -9.73 6.77 -7.68
CA PRO A 482 -10.71 5.75 -7.33
C PRO A 482 -10.47 4.43 -8.08
N ILE A 483 -10.47 3.32 -7.35
CA ILE A 483 -10.39 1.97 -7.91
C ILE A 483 -11.82 1.50 -8.12
N LEU A 484 -12.22 1.29 -9.37
CA LEU A 484 -13.54 0.79 -9.70
C LEU A 484 -13.66 -0.70 -9.38
N GLN A 485 -14.86 -1.08 -8.98
CA GLN A 485 -15.21 -2.40 -8.53
C GLN A 485 -16.49 -2.87 -9.22
N GLY A 486 -16.66 -4.19 -9.31
CA GLY A 486 -17.87 -4.78 -9.88
C GLY A 486 -17.92 -4.84 -11.41
N LEU A 487 -16.96 -4.23 -12.13
CA LEU A 487 -16.81 -4.39 -13.59
C LEU A 487 -16.30 -5.78 -13.96
N ASN A 488 -16.73 -6.29 -15.12
CA ASN A 488 -16.32 -7.61 -15.63
C ASN A 488 -14.88 -7.67 -16.15
N LYS A 489 -14.26 -6.51 -16.41
CA LYS A 489 -12.83 -6.35 -16.69
C LYS A 489 -12.36 -5.04 -16.06
N PRO A 490 -11.10 -4.94 -15.58
CA PRO A 490 -10.65 -3.77 -14.84
C PRO A 490 -10.54 -2.53 -15.73
N ILE A 491 -11.26 -1.47 -15.35
CA ILE A 491 -11.13 -0.13 -15.89
C ILE A 491 -11.10 0.79 -14.68
N ASN A 492 -10.09 1.65 -14.58
CA ASN A 492 -9.96 2.59 -13.47
C ASN A 492 -9.86 4.03 -13.96
N ASP A 493 -10.36 4.92 -13.12
CA ASP A 493 -10.34 6.37 -13.33
C ASP A 493 -9.24 7.00 -12.47
N LEU A 494 -8.67 8.08 -12.97
CA LEU A 494 -7.70 8.91 -12.29
C LEU A 494 -8.32 10.28 -12.04
N SER A 495 -7.89 10.93 -10.97
CA SER A 495 -8.21 12.35 -10.82
C SER A 495 -7.41 13.18 -11.82
N ARG A 496 -8.02 14.23 -12.37
CA ARG A 496 -7.28 15.27 -13.14
C ARG A 496 -6.08 15.86 -12.38
N GLY A 497 -6.14 15.87 -11.05
CA GLY A 497 -5.06 16.29 -10.17
C GLY A 497 -4.08 15.18 -9.77
N ALA A 498 -4.11 14.02 -10.43
CA ALA A 498 -3.25 12.88 -10.12
C ALA A 498 -1.77 13.23 -10.32
N LEU A 499 -0.95 12.76 -9.39
CA LEU A 499 0.50 12.78 -9.45
C LEU A 499 1.03 11.57 -10.22
N VAL A 500 2.31 11.60 -10.60
CA VAL A 500 2.98 10.45 -11.24
C VAL A 500 2.86 9.19 -10.40
N GLU A 501 3.03 9.29 -9.07
CA GLU A 501 2.83 8.16 -8.15
C GLU A 501 1.41 7.62 -8.14
N ASP A 502 0.39 8.49 -8.25
CA ASP A 502 -1.00 8.05 -8.29
C ASP A 502 -1.26 7.21 -9.55
N ILE A 503 -0.67 7.61 -10.69
CA ILE A 503 -0.73 6.88 -11.95
C ILE A 503 -0.03 5.52 -11.81
N ILE A 504 1.21 5.50 -11.32
CA ILE A 504 2.00 4.27 -11.12
C ILE A 504 1.21 3.28 -10.26
N ASN A 505 0.73 3.72 -9.10
CA ASN A 505 -0.01 2.87 -8.17
C ASN A 505 -1.33 2.37 -8.78
N THR A 506 -2.08 3.23 -9.47
CA THR A 506 -3.35 2.83 -10.13
C THR A 506 -3.12 1.82 -11.25
N VAL A 507 -2.03 1.95 -12.00
CA VAL A 507 -1.65 0.97 -13.05
C VAL A 507 -1.27 -0.38 -12.44
N LEU A 508 -0.45 -0.40 -11.39
CA LEU A 508 -0.10 -1.64 -10.68
C LEU A 508 -1.35 -2.33 -10.13
N ILE A 509 -2.26 -1.57 -9.52
CA ILE A 509 -3.54 -2.07 -9.02
C ILE A 509 -4.41 -2.63 -10.14
N SER A 510 -4.52 -1.93 -11.26
CA SER A 510 -5.30 -2.37 -12.42
C SER A 510 -4.75 -3.67 -13.01
N ALA A 511 -3.43 -3.80 -13.07
CA ALA A 511 -2.76 -5.03 -13.47
C ALA A 511 -3.06 -6.18 -12.50
N ILE A 512 -3.01 -5.93 -11.18
CA ILE A 512 -3.37 -6.93 -10.16
C ILE A 512 -4.85 -7.33 -10.28
N GLN A 513 -5.75 -6.36 -10.48
CA GLN A 513 -7.16 -6.65 -10.73
C GLN A 513 -7.37 -7.55 -11.95
N ALA A 514 -6.51 -7.42 -12.95
CA ALA A 514 -6.55 -8.23 -14.16
C ALA A 514 -5.95 -9.64 -13.99
N GLN A 515 -5.27 -9.95 -12.88
CA GLN A 515 -4.75 -11.29 -12.59
C GLN A 515 -5.84 -12.30 -12.22
N ASP A 516 -6.98 -11.82 -11.76
CA ASP A 516 -8.13 -12.66 -11.42
C ASP A 516 -8.98 -13.06 -12.66
N TYR A 517 -8.55 -12.68 -13.87
CA TYR A 517 -9.21 -12.96 -15.15
C TYR A 517 -8.32 -13.69 -16.14
#